data_AF-A0A2I0R380-F1
#
_entry.id   AF-A0A2I0R380-F1
#
_cell.length_a   1.000
_cell.length_b   1.000
_cell.length_c   1.000
_cell.angle_alpha   90.00
_cell.angle_beta   90.00
_cell.angle_gamma   90.00
#
_symmetry.space_group_name_H-M   'P 1'
#
loop_
_entity.id
_entity.type
_entity.pdbx_description
1 polymer ?
#
loop_
_entity_poly.entity_id
_entity_poly.type
_entity_poly.pdbx_seq_one_letter_code
_entity_poly.pdbx_strand_id
1 'polypeptide(L)'
;MEKIICGIQQIGIGVPNVQEIWKWYRKFFGVDVRIFEEAAEAPLMTRYTGGKVQSRTATLALSMEGGGGFEIWQFTSRDTEKPKFDVQLGDFGLYICRLKSRDVQASFDYMSKNGAKLLGGIKKTPHGEPHFFVEDPNGNIFNVVEEQNVFQKTKFEGKTGGAAGVMIGVSDIDAAKKLYADILGYSTVEYDETSVFDCFSELPQGDKKVRRVLLSHPETRKGPFAPLLGPTKIELVQAVERTDCKKIFKDRFWGDWGFIHLCFDVRNMDALQKECEAAGFPFTVDSGATFDMGEAGGRFSYIEDPDGAWIEFVETHKVPVMKKLGWYINLKNRDPKKSLPKWMLKAMGMNRVK
;
A
#
# COMPACT_ATOMS: atom_id res chain seq x y z
N MET A 1 -10.48 24.79 -4.99
CA MET A 1 -9.77 23.86 -5.89
C MET A 1 -10.29 22.45 -5.56
N GLU A 2 -10.31 21.53 -6.52
CA GLU A 2 -10.74 20.14 -6.27
C GLU A 2 -9.63 19.33 -5.61
N LYS A 3 -9.99 18.22 -4.96
CA LYS A 3 -9.01 17.24 -4.48
C LYS A 3 -8.30 16.57 -5.66
N ILE A 4 -7.08 16.10 -5.45
CA ILE A 4 -6.39 15.22 -6.42
C ILE A 4 -5.87 14.02 -5.66
N ILE A 5 -6.24 12.83 -6.11
CA ILE A 5 -5.61 11.57 -5.68
C ILE A 5 -4.50 11.27 -6.68
N CYS A 6 -3.25 11.32 -6.24
CA CYS A 6 -2.07 11.17 -7.10
C CYS A 6 -1.66 9.71 -7.31
N GLY A 7 -2.05 8.82 -6.39
CA GLY A 7 -1.79 7.39 -6.44
C GLY A 7 -1.56 6.84 -5.04
N ILE A 8 -1.38 5.52 -4.93
CA ILE A 8 -0.96 4.88 -3.68
C ILE A 8 0.49 5.29 -3.42
N GLN A 9 0.74 6.06 -2.37
CA GLN A 9 2.08 6.50 -1.98
C GLN A 9 2.86 5.34 -1.35
N GLN A 10 2.24 4.63 -0.41
CA GLN A 10 2.78 3.44 0.23
C GLN A 10 1.70 2.50 0.75
N ILE A 11 2.11 1.25 1.00
CA ILE A 11 1.44 0.34 1.92
C ILE A 11 2.25 0.32 3.21
N GLY A 12 1.57 0.55 4.35
CA GLY A 12 2.18 0.44 5.67
C GLY A 12 2.25 -1.02 6.09
N ILE A 13 3.40 -1.47 6.61
CA ILE A 13 3.65 -2.86 6.99
C ILE A 13 4.24 -2.90 8.41
N GLY A 14 3.43 -3.28 9.39
CA GLY A 14 3.88 -3.53 10.76
C GLY A 14 4.65 -4.85 10.85
N VAL A 15 5.85 -4.81 11.44
CA VAL A 15 6.78 -5.94 11.51
C VAL A 15 7.51 -5.98 12.86
N PRO A 16 8.05 -7.14 13.26
CA PRO A 16 8.89 -7.23 14.46
C PRO A 16 10.32 -6.73 14.23
N ASN A 17 10.79 -6.66 12.97
CA ASN A 17 12.15 -6.27 12.62
C ASN A 17 12.21 -5.61 11.23
N VAL A 18 12.38 -4.29 11.20
CA VAL A 18 12.45 -3.50 9.96
C VAL A 18 13.65 -3.87 9.09
N GLN A 19 14.81 -4.13 9.69
CA GLN A 19 16.04 -4.34 8.93
C GLN A 19 16.05 -5.71 8.24
N GLU A 20 15.57 -6.75 8.93
CA GLU A 20 15.46 -8.09 8.36
C GLU A 20 14.45 -8.13 7.22
N ILE A 21 13.26 -7.56 7.42
CA ILE A 21 12.22 -7.61 6.40
C ILE A 21 12.58 -6.75 5.20
N TRP A 22 13.17 -5.57 5.41
CA TRP A 22 13.54 -4.72 4.30
C TRP A 22 14.68 -5.32 3.48
N LYS A 23 15.65 -6.00 4.13
CA LYS A 23 16.64 -6.81 3.40
C LYS A 23 15.96 -7.86 2.52
N TRP A 24 14.89 -8.49 2.99
CA TRP A 24 14.12 -9.44 2.19
C TRP A 24 13.38 -8.75 1.02
N TYR A 25 12.69 -7.63 1.24
CA TYR A 25 12.03 -6.88 0.16
C TYR A 25 13.01 -6.33 -0.88
N ARG A 26 14.23 -5.96 -0.48
CA ARG A 26 15.29 -5.58 -1.44
C ARG A 26 15.70 -6.75 -2.32
N LYS A 27 15.91 -7.93 -1.72
CA LYS A 27 16.27 -9.15 -2.45
C LYS A 27 15.15 -9.58 -3.39
N PHE A 28 13.91 -9.68 -2.91
CA PHE A 28 12.84 -10.33 -3.66
C PHE A 28 11.97 -9.39 -4.47
N PHE A 29 11.80 -8.14 -4.04
CA PHE A 29 10.89 -7.19 -4.68
C PHE A 29 11.61 -6.04 -5.40
N GLY A 30 12.92 -5.84 -5.17
CA GLY A 30 13.65 -4.72 -5.73
C GLY A 30 13.23 -3.38 -5.13
N VAL A 31 12.68 -3.37 -3.92
CA VAL A 31 12.29 -2.17 -3.16
C VAL A 31 13.50 -1.67 -2.37
N ASP A 32 14.47 -1.13 -3.10
CA ASP A 32 15.83 -0.87 -2.61
C ASP A 32 16.21 0.61 -2.49
N VAL A 33 15.30 1.52 -2.78
CA VAL A 33 15.51 2.97 -2.62
C VAL A 33 15.00 3.41 -1.26
N ARG A 34 15.89 3.87 -0.38
CA ARG A 34 15.47 4.46 0.89
C ARG A 34 15.08 5.92 0.71
N ILE A 35 13.87 6.28 1.11
CA ILE A 35 13.42 7.67 1.15
C ILE A 35 13.79 8.28 2.49
N PHE A 36 13.40 7.62 3.58
CA PHE A 36 13.85 7.95 4.93
C PHE A 36 13.87 6.69 5.80
N GLU A 37 14.52 6.82 6.95
CA GLU A 37 14.43 5.89 8.06
C GLU A 37 14.51 6.72 9.33
N GLU A 38 13.52 6.58 10.21
CA GLU A 38 13.36 7.47 11.35
C GLU A 38 12.82 6.70 12.56
N ALA A 39 13.46 6.90 13.71
CA ALA A 39 12.92 6.55 15.02
C ALA A 39 12.24 7.78 15.64
N ALA A 40 10.97 7.65 15.99
CA ALA A 40 10.15 8.74 16.50
C ALA A 40 9.04 8.22 17.42
N GLU A 41 8.40 9.14 18.13
CA GLU A 41 7.13 8.86 18.80
C GLU A 41 5.95 9.10 17.85
N ALA A 42 4.83 8.41 18.08
CA ALA A 42 3.59 8.58 17.31
C ALA A 42 2.47 9.26 18.15
N PRO A 43 2.62 10.54 18.54
CA PRO A 43 1.68 11.20 19.47
C PRO A 43 0.29 11.42 18.89
N LEU A 44 0.18 11.53 17.56
CA LEU A 44 -1.10 11.72 16.87
C LEU A 44 -1.89 10.41 16.68
N MET A 45 -1.27 9.26 16.97
CA MET A 45 -1.86 7.94 16.72
C MET A 45 -2.48 7.30 17.96
N THR A 46 -2.57 8.02 19.09
CA THR A 46 -3.07 7.50 20.39
C THR A 46 -4.42 6.80 20.28
N ARG A 47 -5.31 7.27 19.40
CA ARG A 47 -6.60 6.61 19.08
C ARG A 47 -6.41 5.16 18.62
N TYR A 48 -5.37 4.88 17.84
CA TYR A 48 -5.08 3.55 17.27
C TYR A 48 -3.99 2.78 18.01
N THR A 49 -3.42 3.37 19.08
CA THR A 49 -2.36 2.76 19.91
C THR A 49 -2.79 2.63 21.38
N GLY A 50 -4.09 2.44 21.62
CA GLY A 50 -4.63 2.14 22.95
C GLY A 50 -4.59 3.32 23.93
N GLY A 51 -4.70 4.55 23.43
CA GLY A 51 -4.70 5.77 24.23
C GLY A 51 -3.30 6.19 24.72
N LYS A 52 -2.23 5.57 24.22
CA LYS A 52 -0.86 5.85 24.64
C LYS A 52 0.02 6.23 23.45
N VAL A 53 0.92 7.17 23.68
CA VAL A 53 2.01 7.46 22.74
C VAL A 53 2.93 6.25 22.73
N GLN A 54 3.27 5.77 21.54
CA GLN A 54 4.19 4.65 21.34
C GLN A 54 5.39 5.14 20.54
N SER A 55 6.59 4.68 20.92
CA SER A 55 7.81 4.87 20.15
C SER A 55 7.93 3.80 19.07
N ARG A 56 8.42 4.22 17.90
CA ARG A 56 8.54 3.39 16.70
C ARG A 56 9.81 3.69 15.92
N THR A 57 10.14 2.78 15.00
CA THR A 57 10.99 3.08 13.86
C THR A 57 10.24 2.77 12.57
N ALA A 58 10.45 3.58 11.53
CA ALA A 58 9.83 3.38 10.22
C ALA A 58 10.84 3.64 9.09
N THR A 59 10.80 2.80 8.07
CA THR A 59 11.56 2.96 6.83
C THR A 59 10.61 3.03 5.65
N LEU A 60 10.58 4.16 4.95
CA LEU A 60 9.90 4.27 3.66
C LEU A 60 10.87 3.91 2.53
N ALA A 61 10.52 2.87 1.78
CA ALA A 61 11.32 2.37 0.67
C ALA A 61 10.52 2.23 -0.63
N LEU A 62 11.16 2.52 -1.76
CA LEU A 62 10.56 2.47 -3.11
C LEU A 62 11.35 1.54 -4.04
N SER A 63 10.71 1.16 -5.16
CA SER A 63 11.38 0.57 -6.32
C SER A 63 11.43 1.57 -7.48
N MET A 64 12.55 1.60 -8.21
CA MET A 64 12.65 2.42 -9.43
C MET A 64 11.93 1.81 -10.64
N GLU A 65 11.43 0.57 -10.57
CA GLU A 65 10.45 0.07 -11.55
C GLU A 65 9.11 0.83 -11.41
N GLY A 66 8.90 1.55 -10.32
CA GLY A 66 7.67 2.28 -9.99
C GLY A 66 6.70 1.45 -9.15
N GLY A 67 5.51 1.99 -8.90
CA GLY A 67 4.59 1.50 -7.87
C GLY A 67 4.71 2.28 -6.56
N GLY A 68 3.72 2.12 -5.70
CA GLY A 68 3.75 2.66 -4.33
C GLY A 68 4.87 2.03 -3.49
N GLY A 69 5.32 2.77 -2.49
CA GLY A 69 6.33 2.33 -1.53
C GLY A 69 5.84 1.32 -0.51
N PHE A 70 6.78 0.91 0.34
CA PHE A 70 6.50 0.25 1.61
C PHE A 70 6.99 1.13 2.74
N GLU A 71 6.09 1.49 3.65
CA GLU A 71 6.46 2.04 4.95
C GLU A 71 6.53 0.88 5.94
N ILE A 72 7.74 0.43 6.20
CA ILE A 72 8.03 -0.73 7.04
C ILE A 72 8.19 -0.23 8.47
N TRP A 73 7.31 -0.67 9.35
CA TRP A 73 7.07 -0.04 10.63
C TRP A 73 7.26 -1.03 11.78
N GLN A 74 7.91 -0.62 12.86
CA GLN A 74 8.15 -1.46 14.04
C GLN A 74 7.99 -0.66 15.33
N PHE A 75 7.26 -1.21 16.31
CA PHE A 75 7.26 -0.69 17.67
C PHE A 75 8.66 -0.86 18.29
N THR A 76 9.14 0.18 18.96
CA THR A 76 10.38 0.13 19.77
C THR A 76 10.11 0.26 21.27
N SER A 77 8.89 0.63 21.62
CA SER A 77 8.37 0.79 22.99
C SER A 77 7.70 -0.46 23.54
N ARG A 78 7.38 -1.42 22.66
CA ARG A 78 6.74 -2.71 22.95
C ARG A 78 7.02 -3.69 21.83
N ASP A 79 6.67 -4.96 22.04
CA ASP A 79 6.66 -5.96 20.97
C ASP A 79 5.50 -5.74 20.00
N THR A 80 5.76 -6.05 18.72
CA THR A 80 4.77 -6.08 17.64
C THR A 80 3.93 -7.36 17.71
N GLU A 81 2.61 -7.25 17.81
CA GLU A 81 1.73 -8.41 18.04
C GLU A 81 1.17 -9.03 16.76
N LYS A 82 1.12 -10.36 16.74
CA LYS A 82 0.42 -11.16 15.72
C LYS A 82 -1.08 -11.27 15.99
N PRO A 83 -1.92 -11.47 14.96
CA PRO A 83 -3.29 -11.88 15.18
C PRO A 83 -3.34 -13.21 15.95
N LYS A 84 -4.30 -13.35 16.86
CA LYS A 84 -4.53 -14.60 17.64
C LYS A 84 -5.32 -15.66 16.88
N PHE A 85 -5.47 -15.46 15.57
CA PHE A 85 -6.22 -16.31 14.65
C PHE A 85 -5.55 -16.26 13.28
N ASP A 86 -5.81 -17.27 12.46
CA ASP A 86 -5.33 -17.28 11.07
C ASP A 86 -6.19 -16.33 10.24
N VAL A 87 -5.54 -15.33 9.66
CA VAL A 87 -6.18 -14.39 8.73
C VAL A 87 -6.53 -15.13 7.45
N GLN A 88 -7.77 -15.01 7.02
CA GLN A 88 -8.34 -15.79 5.93
C GLN A 88 -8.97 -14.92 4.86
N LEU A 89 -9.13 -15.46 3.65
CA LEU A 89 -9.79 -14.77 2.54
C LEU A 89 -11.21 -14.34 2.96
N GLY A 90 -11.46 -13.03 2.90
CA GLY A 90 -12.73 -12.41 3.30
C GLY A 90 -12.77 -11.89 4.74
N ASP A 91 -11.70 -12.03 5.53
CA ASP A 91 -11.54 -11.26 6.77
C ASP A 91 -11.37 -9.77 6.45
N PHE A 92 -11.89 -8.89 7.32
CA PHE A 92 -12.05 -7.49 7.00
C PHE A 92 -10.78 -6.66 7.20
N GLY A 93 -10.39 -5.89 6.19
CA GLY A 93 -9.22 -5.03 6.18
C GLY A 93 -8.25 -5.30 5.03
N LEU A 94 -7.10 -4.65 5.09
CA LEU A 94 -6.03 -4.79 4.09
C LEU A 94 -5.42 -6.20 4.19
N TYR A 95 -5.72 -7.05 3.21
CA TYR A 95 -5.39 -8.47 3.28
C TYR A 95 -4.11 -8.82 2.52
N ILE A 96 -4.01 -8.39 1.25
CA ILE A 96 -2.87 -8.74 0.37
C ILE A 96 -2.40 -7.50 -0.38
N CYS A 97 -1.12 -7.16 -0.27
CA CYS A 97 -0.51 -6.16 -1.14
C CYS A 97 -0.35 -6.73 -2.56
N ARG A 98 -0.85 -6.02 -3.57
CA ARG A 98 -0.60 -6.35 -4.98
C ARG A 98 0.76 -5.78 -5.36
N LEU A 99 1.70 -6.64 -5.73
CA LEU A 99 3.06 -6.28 -6.13
C LEU A 99 3.15 -6.22 -7.65
N LYS A 100 3.61 -5.10 -8.19
CA LYS A 100 3.82 -4.93 -9.63
C LYS A 100 4.86 -5.92 -10.15
N SER A 101 4.60 -6.51 -11.31
CA SER A 101 5.59 -7.19 -12.13
C SER A 101 5.39 -6.89 -13.62
N ARG A 102 6.48 -6.54 -14.31
CA ARG A 102 6.45 -6.41 -15.79
C ARG A 102 6.60 -7.73 -16.53
N ASP A 103 6.91 -8.81 -15.79
CA ASP A 103 7.08 -10.17 -16.30
C ASP A 103 6.88 -11.17 -15.15
N VAL A 104 5.65 -11.66 -15.01
CA VAL A 104 5.23 -12.52 -13.89
C VAL A 104 5.99 -13.85 -13.91
N GLN A 105 6.26 -14.41 -15.10
CA GLN A 105 7.02 -15.65 -15.22
C GLN A 105 8.45 -15.47 -14.72
N ALA A 106 9.15 -14.43 -15.19
CA ALA A 106 10.50 -14.15 -14.72
C ALA A 106 10.55 -13.85 -13.21
N SER A 107 9.50 -13.23 -12.67
CA SER A 107 9.39 -12.96 -11.23
C SER A 107 9.25 -14.26 -10.43
N PHE A 108 8.37 -15.16 -10.88
CA PHE A 108 8.17 -16.47 -10.28
C PHE A 108 9.46 -17.30 -10.31
N ASP A 109 10.11 -17.38 -11.48
CA ASP A 109 11.35 -18.13 -11.66
C ASP A 109 12.46 -17.59 -10.75
N TYR A 110 12.59 -16.27 -10.67
CA TYR A 110 13.56 -15.62 -9.78
C TYR A 110 13.29 -15.95 -8.31
N MET A 111 12.04 -15.78 -7.85
CA MET A 111 11.67 -16.02 -6.45
C MET A 111 11.82 -17.50 -6.08
N SER A 112 11.39 -18.41 -6.95
CA SER A 112 11.55 -19.86 -6.79
C SER A 112 13.02 -20.25 -6.67
N LYS A 113 13.85 -19.84 -7.64
CA LYS A 113 15.29 -20.10 -7.65
C LYS A 113 16.01 -19.56 -6.42
N ASN A 114 15.56 -18.44 -5.87
CA ASN A 114 16.19 -17.76 -4.75
C ASN A 114 15.61 -18.12 -3.38
N GLY A 115 14.69 -19.09 -3.32
CA GLY A 115 14.16 -19.67 -2.09
C GLY A 115 13.09 -18.82 -1.39
N ALA A 116 12.29 -18.04 -2.12
CA ALA A 116 11.10 -17.42 -1.56
C ALA A 116 10.03 -18.48 -1.24
N LYS A 117 9.18 -18.23 -0.24
CA LYS A 117 8.02 -19.08 0.05
C LYS A 117 6.88 -18.73 -0.93
N LEU A 118 6.80 -19.46 -2.03
CA LEU A 118 5.71 -19.35 -3.01
C LEU A 118 4.49 -20.14 -2.53
N LEU A 119 3.30 -19.57 -2.71
CA LEU A 119 2.03 -20.26 -2.43
C LEU A 119 1.46 -20.75 -3.77
N GLY A 120 1.80 -21.99 -4.11
CA GLY A 120 1.47 -22.64 -5.37
C GLY A 120 2.23 -22.09 -6.60
N GLY A 121 1.67 -22.34 -7.78
CA GLY A 121 2.22 -21.92 -9.07
C GLY A 121 1.59 -20.65 -9.62
N ILE A 122 1.98 -20.26 -10.84
CA ILE A 122 1.32 -19.18 -11.58
C ILE A 122 -0.09 -19.62 -11.96
N LYS A 123 -1.08 -18.79 -11.62
CA LYS A 123 -2.48 -18.94 -12.00
C LYS A 123 -2.95 -17.70 -12.78
N LYS A 124 -4.19 -17.74 -13.24
CA LYS A 124 -4.80 -16.64 -14.01
C LYS A 124 -5.93 -15.98 -13.23
N THR A 125 -5.98 -14.65 -13.27
CA THR A 125 -7.12 -13.86 -12.79
C THR A 125 -8.40 -14.23 -13.57
N PRO A 126 -9.59 -13.76 -13.14
CA PRO A 126 -10.82 -13.89 -13.94
C PRO A 126 -10.69 -13.37 -15.39
N HIS A 127 -9.84 -12.37 -15.61
CA HIS A 127 -9.56 -11.79 -16.93
C HIS A 127 -8.41 -12.47 -17.69
N GLY A 128 -7.80 -13.51 -17.11
CA GLY A 128 -6.78 -14.29 -17.78
C GLY A 128 -5.34 -13.80 -17.60
N GLU A 129 -5.11 -12.72 -16.85
CA GLU A 129 -3.75 -12.23 -16.57
C GLU A 129 -3.01 -13.17 -15.60
N PRO A 130 -1.72 -13.45 -15.83
CA PRO A 130 -0.94 -14.30 -14.94
C PRO A 130 -0.67 -13.61 -13.60
N HIS A 131 -0.69 -14.37 -12.52
CA HIS A 131 -0.25 -13.92 -11.20
C HIS A 131 0.16 -15.11 -10.32
N PHE A 132 0.82 -14.83 -9.20
CA PHE A 132 1.05 -15.81 -8.14
C PHE A 132 1.08 -15.14 -6.77
N PHE A 133 1.11 -15.94 -5.71
CA PHE A 133 1.25 -15.47 -4.34
C PHE A 133 2.61 -15.86 -3.75
N VAL A 134 3.16 -14.96 -2.96
CA VAL A 134 4.41 -15.17 -2.22
C VAL A 134 4.23 -14.67 -0.80
N GLU A 135 4.76 -15.42 0.15
CA GLU A 135 4.76 -15.07 1.56
C GLU A 135 6.13 -14.53 1.97
N ASP A 136 6.14 -13.41 2.68
CA ASP A 136 7.36 -12.88 3.28
C ASP A 136 7.74 -13.66 4.57
N PRO A 137 8.93 -13.44 5.15
CA PRO A 137 9.34 -14.10 6.39
C PRO A 137 8.42 -13.84 7.59
N ASN A 138 7.58 -12.80 7.49
CA ASN A 138 6.65 -12.40 8.53
C ASN A 138 5.27 -13.05 8.36
N GLY A 139 5.02 -13.80 7.27
CA GLY A 139 3.72 -14.39 7.00
C GLY A 139 2.76 -13.46 6.23
N ASN A 140 3.20 -12.28 5.79
CA ASN A 140 2.38 -11.42 4.95
C ASN A 140 2.37 -11.98 3.53
N ILE A 141 1.17 -12.07 2.95
CA ILE A 141 0.98 -12.55 1.58
C ILE A 141 0.99 -11.35 0.63
N PHE A 142 1.78 -11.47 -0.44
CA PHE A 142 1.82 -10.55 -1.57
C PHE A 142 1.30 -11.26 -2.81
N ASN A 143 0.53 -10.54 -3.64
CA ASN A 143 0.10 -11.02 -4.94
C ASN A 143 0.95 -10.35 -6.02
N VAL A 144 1.84 -11.12 -6.66
CA VAL A 144 2.63 -10.62 -7.79
C VAL A 144 1.76 -10.61 -9.03
N VAL A 145 1.45 -9.43 -9.56
CA VAL A 145 0.50 -9.20 -10.64
C VAL A 145 1.15 -8.52 -11.83
N GLU A 146 0.66 -8.82 -13.02
CA GLU A 146 1.12 -8.16 -14.23
C GLU A 146 0.77 -6.66 -14.24
N GLU A 147 1.76 -5.82 -14.51
CA GLU A 147 1.58 -4.40 -14.85
C GLU A 147 2.74 -3.92 -15.73
N GLN A 148 2.38 -3.54 -16.96
CA GLN A 148 3.34 -3.17 -18.01
C GLN A 148 3.80 -1.71 -17.89
N ASN A 149 3.06 -0.86 -17.18
CA ASN A 149 3.45 0.52 -16.91
C ASN A 149 4.55 0.57 -15.83
N VAL A 150 5.78 0.79 -16.26
CA VAL A 150 6.95 0.94 -15.39
C VAL A 150 7.55 2.34 -15.49
N PHE A 151 8.01 2.86 -14.35
CA PHE A 151 8.69 4.15 -14.30
C PHE A 151 10.06 4.08 -15.00
N GLN A 152 10.83 3.03 -14.69
CA GLN A 152 12.11 2.72 -15.34
C GLN A 152 12.33 1.21 -15.35
N LYS A 153 12.70 0.66 -16.50
CA LYS A 153 13.21 -0.71 -16.61
C LYS A 153 14.55 -0.82 -15.90
N THR A 154 14.55 -1.38 -14.70
CA THR A 154 15.76 -1.60 -13.89
C THR A 154 16.46 -2.90 -14.30
N LYS A 155 17.66 -3.10 -13.77
CA LYS A 155 18.41 -4.35 -13.91
C LYS A 155 17.98 -5.43 -12.90
N PHE A 156 16.97 -5.17 -12.07
CA PHE A 156 16.52 -6.16 -11.10
C PHE A 156 16.06 -7.45 -11.84
N GLU A 157 16.58 -8.59 -11.41
CA GLU A 157 16.34 -9.88 -12.07
C GLU A 157 14.90 -10.32 -11.90
N GLY A 158 14.31 -10.11 -10.72
CA GLY A 158 12.95 -10.50 -10.40
C GLY A 158 11.85 -9.68 -11.07
N LYS A 159 12.18 -8.62 -11.85
CA LYS A 159 11.21 -7.84 -12.67
C LYS A 159 10.01 -7.24 -11.92
N THR A 160 10.01 -7.26 -10.60
CA THR A 160 8.98 -6.64 -9.76
C THR A 160 9.27 -5.16 -9.50
N GLY A 161 8.22 -4.43 -9.12
CA GLY A 161 8.28 -3.06 -8.61
C GLY A 161 7.67 -2.95 -7.22
N GLY A 162 7.19 -1.76 -6.87
CA GLY A 162 6.45 -1.50 -5.64
C GLY A 162 4.98 -1.94 -5.71
N ALA A 163 4.17 -1.37 -4.82
CA ALA A 163 2.74 -1.65 -4.74
C ALA A 163 2.01 -1.24 -6.03
N ALA A 164 1.28 -2.19 -6.63
CA ALA A 164 0.35 -2.01 -7.72
C ALA A 164 -1.11 -1.90 -7.23
N GLY A 165 -1.34 -1.93 -5.91
CA GLY A 165 -2.68 -2.04 -5.37
C GLY A 165 -2.75 -2.85 -4.09
N VAL A 166 -3.98 -3.17 -3.70
CA VAL A 166 -4.27 -3.97 -2.51
C VAL A 166 -5.55 -4.78 -2.72
N MET A 167 -5.61 -5.95 -2.11
CA MET A 167 -6.84 -6.72 -1.91
C MET A 167 -7.34 -6.47 -0.50
N ILE A 168 -8.60 -6.08 -0.38
CA ILE A 168 -9.25 -5.66 0.86
C ILE A 168 -10.45 -6.56 1.08
N GLY A 169 -10.49 -7.24 2.23
CA GLY A 169 -11.70 -7.93 2.65
C GLY A 169 -12.70 -6.92 3.23
N VAL A 170 -13.96 -7.00 2.81
CA VAL A 170 -15.03 -6.09 3.23
C VAL A 170 -16.30 -6.87 3.54
N SER A 171 -17.12 -6.36 4.45
CA SER A 171 -18.41 -6.97 4.78
C SER A 171 -19.47 -6.71 3.70
N ASP A 172 -19.41 -5.56 3.04
CA ASP A 172 -20.31 -5.14 1.97
C ASP A 172 -19.54 -4.34 0.91
N ILE A 173 -19.39 -4.91 -0.29
CA ILE A 173 -18.69 -4.27 -1.41
C ILE A 173 -19.36 -2.98 -1.88
N ASP A 174 -20.70 -2.94 -1.89
CA ASP A 174 -21.42 -1.77 -2.39
C ASP A 174 -21.32 -0.60 -1.40
N ALA A 175 -21.28 -0.88 -0.10
CA ALA A 175 -20.94 0.10 0.92
C ALA A 175 -19.48 0.58 0.79
N ALA A 176 -18.52 -0.33 0.59
CA ALA A 176 -17.10 -0.01 0.44
C ALA A 176 -16.82 0.84 -0.81
N LYS A 177 -17.56 0.63 -1.91
CA LYS A 177 -17.43 1.42 -3.15
C LYS A 177 -17.69 2.91 -2.94
N LYS A 178 -18.49 3.32 -1.94
CA LYS A 178 -18.67 4.75 -1.61
C LYS A 178 -17.35 5.44 -1.26
N LEU A 179 -16.41 4.72 -0.63
CA LEU A 179 -15.08 5.23 -0.39
C LEU A 179 -14.17 5.00 -1.60
N TYR A 180 -13.99 3.74 -2.00
CA TYR A 180 -12.95 3.38 -2.97
C TYR A 180 -13.25 3.88 -4.39
N ALA A 181 -14.50 3.84 -4.83
CA ALA A 181 -14.90 4.34 -6.13
C ALA A 181 -15.18 5.85 -6.09
N ASP A 182 -16.10 6.29 -5.22
CA ASP A 182 -16.64 7.66 -5.33
C ASP A 182 -15.64 8.71 -4.83
N ILE A 183 -14.97 8.48 -3.69
CA ILE A 183 -14.00 9.43 -3.11
C ILE A 183 -12.61 9.22 -3.72
N LEU A 184 -12.11 7.98 -3.75
CA LEU A 184 -10.74 7.70 -4.18
C LEU A 184 -10.59 7.57 -5.72
N GLY A 185 -11.71 7.52 -6.44
CA GLY A 185 -11.75 7.55 -7.90
C GLY A 185 -11.37 6.23 -8.57
N TYR A 186 -11.48 5.09 -7.87
CA TYR A 186 -11.36 3.76 -8.49
C TYR A 186 -12.73 3.32 -9.02
N SER A 187 -13.22 4.02 -10.04
CA SER A 187 -14.61 3.88 -10.53
C SER A 187 -14.77 2.95 -11.75
N THR A 188 -13.68 2.50 -12.36
CA THR A 188 -13.73 1.52 -13.46
C THR A 188 -13.80 0.13 -12.87
N VAL A 189 -14.90 -0.58 -13.10
CA VAL A 189 -15.03 -2.00 -12.72
C VAL A 189 -14.37 -2.83 -13.81
N GLU A 190 -13.27 -3.49 -13.46
CA GLU A 190 -12.60 -4.45 -14.33
C GLU A 190 -13.44 -5.74 -14.38
N TYR A 191 -13.73 -6.31 -13.22
CA TYR A 191 -14.69 -7.41 -13.05
C TYR A 191 -15.48 -7.26 -11.75
N ASP A 192 -16.67 -7.84 -11.72
CA ASP A 192 -17.51 -8.08 -10.54
C ASP A 192 -18.07 -9.49 -10.65
N GLU A 193 -17.45 -10.44 -9.96
CA GLU A 193 -17.76 -11.86 -10.09
C GLU A 193 -17.95 -12.51 -8.73
N THR A 194 -18.86 -13.49 -8.68
CA THR A 194 -19.09 -14.30 -7.48
C THR A 194 -18.90 -15.78 -7.81
N SER A 195 -17.85 -16.39 -7.27
CA SER A 195 -17.52 -17.80 -7.53
C SER A 195 -16.55 -18.34 -6.47
N VAL A 196 -16.21 -19.62 -6.60
CA VAL A 196 -14.96 -20.18 -6.09
C VAL A 196 -13.90 -19.97 -7.17
N PHE A 197 -12.81 -19.29 -6.83
CA PHE A 197 -11.78 -18.93 -7.81
C PHE A 197 -10.57 -19.83 -7.66
N ASP A 198 -10.26 -20.65 -8.68
CA ASP A 198 -9.06 -21.50 -8.67
C ASP A 198 -7.79 -20.68 -8.39
N CYS A 199 -7.75 -19.46 -8.90
CA CYS A 199 -6.63 -18.55 -8.71
C CYS A 199 -6.41 -18.10 -7.26
N PHE A 200 -7.35 -18.40 -6.35
CA PHE A 200 -7.25 -18.19 -4.91
C PHE A 200 -7.01 -19.46 -4.10
N SER A 201 -6.98 -20.65 -4.71
CA SER A 201 -6.96 -21.94 -3.99
C SER A 201 -5.83 -22.11 -2.97
N GLU A 202 -4.72 -21.38 -3.15
CA GLU A 202 -3.54 -21.43 -2.28
C GLU A 202 -3.65 -20.50 -1.06
N LEU A 203 -4.67 -19.64 -1.02
CA LEU A 203 -4.95 -18.78 0.11
C LEU A 203 -5.73 -19.55 1.19
N PRO A 204 -5.58 -19.19 2.49
CA PRO A 204 -6.48 -19.69 3.53
C PRO A 204 -7.94 -19.34 3.20
N GLN A 205 -8.82 -20.36 3.20
CA GLN A 205 -10.22 -20.28 2.71
C GLN A 205 -10.35 -19.91 1.21
N GLY A 206 -9.32 -20.17 0.41
CA GLY A 206 -9.31 -19.92 -1.03
C GLY A 206 -10.25 -20.80 -1.85
N ASP A 207 -10.75 -21.89 -1.25
CA ASP A 207 -11.75 -22.80 -1.80
C ASP A 207 -13.19 -22.35 -1.55
N LYS A 208 -13.39 -21.24 -0.83
CA LYS A 208 -14.72 -20.72 -0.50
C LYS A 208 -15.23 -19.75 -1.55
N LYS A 209 -16.55 -19.69 -1.66
CA LYS A 209 -17.22 -18.75 -2.55
C LYS A 209 -17.09 -17.34 -1.98
N VAL A 210 -16.67 -16.41 -2.84
CA VAL A 210 -16.58 -14.98 -2.53
C VAL A 210 -17.15 -14.17 -3.69
N ARG A 211 -17.66 -12.97 -3.42
CA ARG A 211 -17.81 -11.91 -4.44
C ARG A 211 -16.51 -11.12 -4.46
N ARG A 212 -15.98 -10.83 -5.65
CA ARG A 212 -14.79 -10.00 -5.81
C ARG A 212 -15.00 -8.95 -6.88
N VAL A 213 -14.58 -7.72 -6.58
CA VAL A 213 -14.66 -6.58 -7.49
C VAL A 213 -13.30 -5.94 -7.62
N LEU A 214 -12.74 -5.94 -8.83
CA LEU A 214 -11.50 -5.24 -9.12
C LEU A 214 -11.79 -3.87 -9.71
N LEU A 215 -11.31 -2.84 -9.02
CA LEU A 215 -11.52 -1.45 -9.35
C LEU A 215 -10.21 -0.82 -9.84
N SER A 216 -10.28 -0.11 -10.96
CA SER A 216 -9.21 0.74 -11.48
C SER A 216 -9.68 2.19 -11.62
N HIS A 217 -8.77 3.10 -11.96
CA HIS A 217 -9.11 4.49 -12.24
C HIS A 217 -9.21 4.72 -13.76
N PRO A 218 -10.24 5.46 -14.24
CA PRO A 218 -10.47 5.66 -15.67
C PRO A 218 -9.43 6.56 -16.34
N GLU A 219 -8.83 7.46 -15.57
CA GLU A 219 -7.91 8.50 -16.03
C GLU A 219 -6.53 8.28 -15.42
N THR A 220 -5.48 8.55 -16.19
CA THR A 220 -4.12 8.54 -15.65
C THR A 220 -4.02 9.52 -14.48
N ARG A 221 -3.53 9.03 -13.33
CA ARG A 221 -3.35 9.85 -12.13
C ARG A 221 -2.44 11.04 -12.40
N LYS A 222 -2.73 12.16 -11.73
CA LYS A 222 -2.01 13.43 -11.86
C LYS A 222 -1.36 13.78 -10.54
N GLY A 223 -0.26 14.52 -10.59
CA GLY A 223 0.44 14.98 -9.40
C GLY A 223 1.95 14.76 -9.45
N PRO A 224 2.67 15.29 -8.44
CA PRO A 224 4.14 15.35 -8.42
C PRO A 224 4.81 14.00 -8.65
N PHE A 225 4.30 12.95 -8.00
CA PHE A 225 4.88 11.60 -8.02
C PHE A 225 4.11 10.61 -8.89
N ALA A 226 2.99 11.01 -9.50
CA ALA A 226 2.11 10.11 -10.25
C ALA A 226 2.82 9.22 -11.30
N PRO A 227 3.85 9.69 -12.05
CA PRO A 227 4.59 8.83 -12.98
C PRO A 227 5.40 7.72 -12.30
N LEU A 228 5.84 7.93 -11.06
CA LEU A 228 6.56 6.93 -10.26
C LEU A 228 5.58 5.94 -9.64
N LEU A 229 4.49 6.43 -9.04
CA LEU A 229 3.47 5.59 -8.39
C LEU A 229 2.72 4.73 -9.42
N GLY A 230 2.45 5.29 -10.61
CA GLY A 230 1.85 4.58 -11.73
C GLY A 230 0.38 4.20 -11.53
N PRO A 231 -0.20 3.41 -12.46
CA PRO A 231 -1.53 2.85 -12.30
C PRO A 231 -1.54 1.83 -11.16
N THR A 232 -2.69 1.73 -10.50
CA THR A 232 -2.92 0.83 -9.37
C THR A 232 -4.37 0.35 -9.44
N LYS A 233 -4.66 -0.80 -8.82
CA LYS A 233 -6.01 -1.35 -8.72
C LYS A 233 -6.34 -1.73 -7.27
N ILE A 234 -7.60 -1.58 -6.87
CA ILE A 234 -8.10 -2.03 -5.57
C ILE A 234 -9.03 -3.21 -5.81
N GLU A 235 -8.77 -4.32 -5.15
CA GLU A 235 -9.64 -5.48 -5.20
C GLU A 235 -10.42 -5.60 -3.91
N LEU A 236 -11.75 -5.53 -3.99
CA LEU A 236 -12.64 -5.76 -2.86
C LEU A 236 -13.10 -7.21 -2.87
N VAL A 237 -12.99 -7.89 -1.73
CA VAL A 237 -13.42 -9.29 -1.55
C VAL A 237 -14.42 -9.37 -0.42
N GLN A 238 -15.59 -9.93 -0.69
CA GLN A 238 -16.63 -10.18 0.29
C GLN A 238 -16.91 -11.67 0.33
N ALA A 239 -16.75 -12.28 1.51
CA ALA A 239 -17.19 -13.64 1.71
C ALA A 239 -18.72 -13.72 1.63
N VAL A 240 -19.25 -14.69 0.89
CA VAL A 240 -20.71 -14.85 0.70
C VAL A 240 -21.29 -16.03 1.49
N GLU A 241 -20.44 -16.96 1.91
CA GLU A 241 -20.85 -18.16 2.66
C GLU A 241 -20.30 -18.21 4.09
N ARG A 242 -19.24 -17.44 4.37
CA ARG A 242 -18.63 -17.38 5.71
C ARG A 242 -19.39 -16.43 6.62
N THR A 243 -19.55 -16.84 7.87
CA THR A 243 -20.16 -16.02 8.95
C THR A 243 -19.15 -15.73 10.07
N ASP A 244 -17.93 -16.25 9.95
CA ASP A 244 -16.86 -16.16 10.95
C ASP A 244 -15.81 -15.09 10.63
N CYS A 245 -16.05 -14.26 9.61
CA CYS A 245 -15.14 -13.19 9.17
C CYS A 245 -14.82 -12.23 10.32
N LYS A 246 -13.55 -11.86 10.46
CA LYS A 246 -13.06 -10.97 11.54
C LYS A 246 -12.33 -9.78 10.96
N LYS A 247 -12.30 -8.67 11.70
CA LYS A 247 -11.34 -7.58 11.41
C LYS A 247 -9.93 -8.12 11.58
N ILE A 248 -9.08 -7.96 10.57
CA ILE A 248 -7.69 -8.46 10.55
C ILE A 248 -6.89 -7.94 11.75
N PHE A 249 -7.16 -6.69 12.18
CA PHE A 249 -6.51 -6.04 13.32
C PHE A 249 -7.29 -6.13 14.63
N LYS A 250 -8.25 -7.07 14.74
CA LYS A 250 -8.98 -7.28 16.00
C LYS A 250 -8.01 -7.48 17.17
N ASP A 251 -8.23 -6.70 18.24
CA ASP A 251 -7.45 -6.68 19.48
C ASP A 251 -5.97 -6.30 19.30
N ARG A 252 -5.64 -5.54 18.25
CA ARG A 252 -4.28 -5.07 17.92
C ARG A 252 -4.28 -3.60 17.54
N PHE A 253 -3.10 -2.99 17.59
CA PHE A 253 -2.89 -1.57 17.31
C PHE A 253 -2.46 -1.33 15.88
N TRP A 254 -2.67 -0.10 15.41
CA TRP A 254 -1.95 0.40 14.26
C TRP A 254 -0.44 0.29 14.55
N GLY A 255 0.31 -0.30 13.63
CA GLY A 255 1.72 -0.63 13.82
C GLY A 255 1.99 -2.10 14.20
N ASP A 256 0.97 -2.85 14.64
CA ASP A 256 1.10 -4.29 14.87
C ASP A 256 1.21 -5.08 13.56
N TRP A 257 1.52 -6.38 13.66
CA TRP A 257 2.01 -7.22 12.57
C TRP A 257 1.02 -7.31 11.39
N GLY A 258 1.40 -6.85 10.19
CA GLY A 258 0.54 -6.94 8.99
C GLY A 258 0.47 -5.65 8.18
N PHE A 259 -0.48 -5.56 7.25
CA PHE A 259 -0.71 -4.34 6.46
C PHE A 259 -1.51 -3.30 7.27
N ILE A 260 -0.82 -2.30 7.81
CA ILE A 260 -1.37 -1.37 8.82
C ILE A 260 -2.05 -0.14 8.22
N HIS A 261 -1.80 0.22 6.97
CA HIS A 261 -2.58 1.26 6.27
C HIS A 261 -2.41 1.17 4.75
N LEU A 262 -3.34 1.81 4.04
CA LEU A 262 -3.24 2.13 2.63
C LEU A 262 -3.08 3.65 2.50
N CYS A 263 -1.91 4.11 2.06
CA CYS A 263 -1.63 5.53 1.96
C CYS A 263 -1.75 6.06 0.53
N PHE A 264 -2.46 7.18 0.37
CA PHE A 264 -2.54 7.92 -0.89
C PHE A 264 -1.74 9.22 -0.82
N ASP A 265 -0.95 9.49 -1.87
CA ASP A 265 -0.45 10.83 -2.13
C ASP A 265 -1.61 11.66 -2.65
N VAL A 266 -1.89 12.79 -2.00
CA VAL A 266 -3.01 13.65 -2.34
C VAL A 266 -2.58 15.10 -2.47
N ARG A 267 -3.36 15.87 -3.21
CA ARG A 267 -3.29 17.33 -3.20
C ARG A 267 -4.63 17.91 -2.77
N ASN A 268 -4.54 19.04 -2.06
CA ASN A 268 -5.64 19.79 -1.51
C ASN A 268 -6.42 18.98 -0.47
N MET A 269 -5.72 18.73 0.66
CA MET A 269 -6.24 17.94 1.78
C MET A 269 -7.57 18.50 2.33
N ASP A 270 -7.75 19.83 2.36
CA ASP A 270 -8.98 20.47 2.84
C ASP A 270 -10.21 20.10 1.99
N ALA A 271 -10.05 19.99 0.66
CA ALA A 271 -11.14 19.57 -0.21
C ALA A 271 -11.47 18.09 -0.03
N LEU A 272 -10.44 17.25 0.13
CA LEU A 272 -10.63 15.84 0.45
C LEU A 272 -11.35 15.65 1.78
N GLN A 273 -10.95 16.39 2.82
CA GLN A 273 -11.57 16.35 4.14
C GLN A 273 -13.08 16.63 4.07
N LYS A 274 -13.46 17.74 3.41
CA LYS A 274 -14.89 18.11 3.27
C LYS A 274 -15.70 17.05 2.56
N GLU A 275 -15.12 16.42 1.53
CA GLU A 275 -15.80 15.37 0.79
C GLU A 275 -15.94 14.08 1.60
N CYS A 276 -14.86 13.67 2.27
CA CYS A 276 -14.87 12.53 3.18
C CYS A 276 -15.91 12.71 4.31
N GLU A 277 -15.95 13.88 4.96
CA GLU A 277 -16.93 14.20 5.99
C GLU A 277 -18.38 14.16 5.46
N ALA A 278 -18.63 14.73 4.28
CA ALA A 278 -19.94 14.72 3.65
C ALA A 278 -20.42 13.31 3.26
N ALA A 279 -19.48 12.41 2.96
CA ALA A 279 -19.75 11.02 2.61
C ALA A 279 -19.78 10.06 3.83
N GLY A 280 -19.57 10.57 5.06
CA GLY A 280 -19.62 9.76 6.28
C GLY A 280 -18.30 9.09 6.66
N PHE A 281 -17.17 9.54 6.11
CA PHE A 281 -15.81 9.06 6.39
C PHE A 281 -14.95 10.17 7.03
N PRO A 282 -15.32 10.72 8.20
CA PRO A 282 -14.61 11.87 8.76
C PRO A 282 -13.15 11.54 9.07
N PHE A 283 -12.28 12.55 9.01
CA PHE A 283 -10.89 12.40 9.44
C PHE A 283 -10.84 12.01 10.93
N THR A 284 -10.14 10.93 11.20
CA THR A 284 -9.99 10.32 12.54
C THR A 284 -8.69 10.73 13.22
N VAL A 285 -7.67 11.01 12.41
CA VAL A 285 -6.39 11.61 12.79
C VAL A 285 -6.08 12.65 11.73
N ASP A 286 -5.58 13.81 12.15
CA ASP A 286 -5.12 14.86 11.25
C ASP A 286 -4.00 15.66 11.92
N SER A 287 -2.90 15.80 11.21
CA SER A 287 -1.78 16.65 11.65
C SER A 287 -2.10 18.15 11.54
N GLY A 288 -3.13 18.52 10.77
CA GLY A 288 -3.66 19.88 10.59
C GLY A 288 -2.77 20.80 9.75
N ALA A 289 -1.47 20.86 10.07
CA ALA A 289 -0.48 21.65 9.36
C ALA A 289 0.65 20.76 8.80
N THR A 290 1.70 21.39 8.26
CA THR A 290 2.92 20.64 7.92
C THR A 290 3.48 19.98 9.17
N PHE A 291 3.44 18.66 9.21
CA PHE A 291 4.16 17.83 10.16
C PHE A 291 5.57 17.55 9.63
N ASP A 292 6.56 17.65 10.52
CA ASP A 292 7.95 17.33 10.21
C ASP A 292 8.17 15.83 10.41
N MET A 293 8.65 15.15 9.36
CA MET A 293 8.99 13.73 9.36
C MET A 293 10.51 13.56 9.14
N GLY A 294 11.27 14.45 9.79
CA GLY A 294 12.72 14.57 9.71
C GLY A 294 13.19 15.14 8.37
N GLU A 295 13.20 14.29 7.33
CA GLU A 295 13.76 14.65 6.01
C GLU A 295 12.69 15.04 4.98
N ALA A 296 11.46 14.62 5.25
CA ALA A 296 10.28 15.02 4.52
C ALA A 296 9.33 15.81 5.43
N GLY A 297 8.39 16.53 4.84
CA GLY A 297 7.35 17.21 5.60
C GLY A 297 6.09 17.35 4.79
N GLY A 298 4.95 17.20 5.43
CA GLY A 298 3.63 17.18 4.79
C GLY A 298 2.51 17.23 5.82
N ARG A 299 1.27 17.37 5.36
CA ARG A 299 0.11 17.09 6.22
C ARG A 299 -0.29 15.64 5.97
N PHE A 300 -0.43 14.86 7.03
CA PHE A 300 -1.04 13.54 6.96
C PHE A 300 -2.35 13.49 7.74
N SER A 301 -3.23 12.59 7.31
CA SER A 301 -4.52 12.32 7.96
C SER A 301 -4.96 10.88 7.72
N TYR A 302 -5.91 10.41 8.53
CA TYR A 302 -6.48 9.06 8.43
C TYR A 302 -8.00 9.10 8.41
N ILE A 303 -8.60 8.18 7.66
CA ILE A 303 -9.99 7.77 7.80
C ILE A 303 -10.06 6.26 8.04
N GLU A 304 -11.25 5.77 8.39
CA GLU A 304 -11.58 4.35 8.43
C GLU A 304 -12.52 4.04 7.26
N ASP A 305 -12.29 2.91 6.57
CA ASP A 305 -13.29 2.35 5.66
C ASP A 305 -14.53 1.82 6.46
N PRO A 306 -15.61 1.37 5.80
CA PRO A 306 -16.79 0.87 6.51
C PRO A 306 -16.52 -0.26 7.52
N ASP A 307 -15.45 -1.02 7.32
CA ASP A 307 -15.07 -2.17 8.16
C ASP A 307 -13.96 -1.83 9.17
N GLY A 308 -13.40 -0.63 9.13
CA GLY A 308 -12.36 -0.14 10.03
C GLY A 308 -10.93 -0.30 9.51
N ALA A 309 -10.72 -0.53 8.22
CA ALA A 309 -9.40 -0.47 7.60
C ALA A 309 -8.88 0.98 7.58
N TRP A 310 -7.61 1.17 7.94
CA TRP A 310 -7.00 2.50 7.99
C TRP A 310 -6.54 2.98 6.61
N ILE A 311 -7.10 4.09 6.16
CA ILE A 311 -6.71 4.76 4.92
C ILE A 311 -6.02 6.06 5.27
N GLU A 312 -4.75 6.19 4.88
CA GLU A 312 -3.93 7.36 5.10
C GLU A 312 -3.94 8.27 3.87
N PHE A 313 -3.89 9.58 4.11
CA PHE A 313 -3.67 10.58 3.08
C PHE A 313 -2.46 11.42 3.46
N VAL A 314 -1.53 11.58 2.52
CA VAL A 314 -0.35 12.43 2.68
C VAL A 314 -0.35 13.51 1.61
N GLU A 315 -0.33 14.77 2.04
CA GLU A 315 -0.02 15.90 1.17
C GLU A 315 1.44 16.33 1.41
N THR A 316 2.32 15.87 0.51
CA THR A 316 3.75 16.16 0.60
C THR A 316 4.02 17.65 0.31
N HIS A 317 4.70 18.33 1.23
CA HIS A 317 5.12 19.73 1.10
C HIS A 317 6.61 19.87 0.79
N LYS A 318 7.44 19.00 1.39
CA LYS A 318 8.88 18.97 1.22
C LYS A 318 9.36 17.52 1.12
N VAL A 319 10.22 17.23 0.15
CA VAL A 319 10.79 15.88 -0.06
C VAL A 319 12.29 15.99 -0.37
N PRO A 320 13.15 15.08 0.13
CA PRO A 320 14.54 15.00 -0.28
C PRO A 320 14.65 14.37 -1.67
N VAL A 321 15.43 14.99 -2.57
CA VAL A 321 15.79 14.41 -3.88
C VAL A 321 17.14 13.73 -3.80
N MET A 322 18.11 14.43 -3.20
CA MET A 322 19.47 13.94 -3.03
C MET A 322 20.00 14.37 -1.67
N LYS A 323 19.73 13.52 -0.67
CA LYS A 323 20.05 13.76 0.75
C LYS A 323 21.51 14.16 0.95
N LYS A 324 22.45 13.44 0.32
CA LYS A 324 23.90 13.69 0.46
C LYS A 324 24.33 15.09 -0.01
N LEU A 325 23.55 15.72 -0.88
CA LEU A 325 23.81 17.07 -1.38
C LEU A 325 22.87 18.13 -0.76
N GLY A 326 22.06 17.76 0.24
CA GLY A 326 21.09 18.66 0.87
C GLY A 326 20.01 19.17 -0.09
N TRP A 327 19.72 18.45 -1.17
CA TRP A 327 18.76 18.90 -2.17
C TRP A 327 17.33 18.48 -1.84
N TYR A 328 16.47 19.47 -1.58
CA TYR A 328 15.05 19.30 -1.29
C TYR A 328 14.18 20.01 -2.32
N ILE A 329 12.97 19.48 -2.56
CA ILE A 329 11.93 20.16 -3.35
C ILE A 329 10.86 20.69 -2.41
N ASN A 330 10.43 21.92 -2.63
CA ASN A 330 9.20 22.46 -2.07
C ASN A 330 8.05 22.31 -3.09
N LEU A 331 7.00 21.59 -2.69
CA LEU A 331 5.82 21.31 -3.52
C LEU A 331 4.64 22.26 -3.27
N LYS A 332 4.68 23.12 -2.23
CA LYS A 332 3.56 24.02 -1.90
C LYS A 332 3.23 25.01 -3.02
N ASN A 333 4.26 25.52 -3.71
CA ASN A 333 4.13 26.59 -4.71
C ASN A 333 4.08 26.07 -6.15
N ARG A 334 3.88 24.76 -6.35
CA ARG A 334 3.85 24.14 -7.68
C ARG A 334 2.42 23.82 -8.08
N ASP A 335 2.18 23.76 -9.38
CA ASP A 335 0.91 23.25 -9.92
C ASP A 335 0.69 21.81 -9.43
N PRO A 336 -0.37 21.56 -8.64
CA PRO A 336 -0.60 20.27 -8.00
C PRO A 336 -0.97 19.17 -9.00
N LYS A 337 -1.33 19.51 -10.24
CA LYS A 337 -1.61 18.54 -11.32
C LYS A 337 -0.33 18.14 -12.07
N LYS A 338 0.75 18.93 -12.01
CA LYS A 338 1.97 18.67 -12.78
C LYS A 338 2.93 17.74 -12.04
N SER A 339 3.38 16.73 -12.76
CA SER A 339 4.42 15.83 -12.26
C SER A 339 5.78 16.50 -12.15
N LEU A 340 6.60 15.98 -11.24
CA LEU A 340 8.01 16.32 -11.20
C LEU A 340 8.69 15.84 -12.50
N PRO A 341 9.69 16.60 -13.01
CA PRO A 341 10.50 16.14 -14.12
C PRO A 341 11.05 14.74 -13.89
N LYS A 342 10.98 13.86 -14.89
CA LYS A 342 11.42 12.45 -14.77
C LYS A 342 12.85 12.30 -14.25
N TRP A 343 13.75 13.23 -14.59
CA TRP A 343 15.13 13.19 -14.10
C TRP A 343 15.24 13.42 -12.58
N MET A 344 14.34 14.23 -11.99
CA MET A 344 14.28 14.44 -10.52
C MET A 344 13.77 13.20 -9.81
N LEU A 345 12.72 12.58 -10.35
CA LEU A 345 12.21 11.31 -9.82
C LEU A 345 13.25 10.20 -9.92
N LYS A 346 14.02 10.14 -11.02
CA LYS A 346 15.16 9.21 -11.17
C LYS A 346 16.27 9.46 -10.15
N ALA A 347 16.50 10.72 -9.77
CA ALA A 347 17.53 11.08 -8.79
C ALA A 347 17.26 10.49 -7.39
N MET A 348 15.99 10.25 -7.03
CA MET A 348 15.65 9.54 -5.78
C MET A 348 16.30 8.15 -5.72
N GLY A 349 16.44 7.49 -6.88
CA GLY A 349 17.13 6.20 -7.03
C GLY A 349 18.65 6.24 -6.75
N MET A 350 19.24 7.39 -6.44
CA MET A 350 20.62 7.46 -5.95
C MET A 350 20.77 7.04 -4.49
N ASN A 351 19.67 6.94 -3.73
CA ASN A 351 19.63 6.45 -2.35
C ASN A 351 19.45 4.92 -2.26
N ARG A 352 19.81 4.18 -3.31
CA ARG A 352 19.70 2.72 -3.31
C ARG A 352 20.61 2.08 -2.27
N VAL A 353 20.09 1.11 -1.54
CA VAL A 353 20.82 0.31 -0.56
C VAL A 353 21.00 -1.09 -1.12
N LYS A 354 22.26 -1.51 -1.28
CA LYS A 354 22.62 -2.82 -1.86
C LYS A 354 22.32 -3.98 -0.93
#